data_AF-A0A7W0SZ71-F1
#
_entry.id   AF-A0A7W0SZ71-F1
#
_cell.length_a   1.000
_cell.length_b   1.000
_cell.length_c   1.000
_cell.angle_alpha   90.00
_cell.angle_beta   90.00
_cell.angle_gamma   90.00
#
_symmetry.space_group_name_H-M   'P 1'
#
loop_
_entity.id
_entity.type
_entity.pdbx_description
1 polymer ?
#
loop_
_entity_poly.entity_id
_entity_poly.type
_entity_poly.pdbx_seq_one_letter_code
_entity_poly.pdbx_strand_id
1 'polypeptide(L)' 'TVEIVGLDLQADGGTHVHNTREVGALKVIGTRSKGKSNKRIEIALVTPPTSA' A
#
# COMPACT_ATOMS: atom_id res chain seq x y z
N THR A 1 -4.79 15.15 -5.01
CA THR A 1 -3.78 14.77 -3.98
C THR A 1 -4.42 13.78 -3.06
N VAL A 2 -3.63 12.87 -2.51
CA VAL A 2 -4.07 11.85 -1.56
C VAL A 2 -3.20 11.99 -0.34
N GLU A 3 -3.80 12.09 0.84
CA GLU A 3 -3.09 12.26 2.10
C GLU A 3 -3.45 11.13 3.05
N ILE A 4 -2.42 10.45 3.56
CA ILE A 4 -2.54 9.65 4.78
C ILE A 4 -2.08 10.56 5.92
N VAL A 5 -3.05 11.09 6.68
CA VAL A 5 -2.83 12.13 7.70
C VAL A 5 -1.71 11.74 8.65
N GLY A 6 -0.71 12.61 8.76
CA GLY A 6 0.45 12.43 9.64
C GLY A 6 1.49 11.40 9.14
N LEU A 7 1.34 10.87 7.92
CA LEU A 7 2.28 9.91 7.33
C LEU A 7 2.81 10.33 5.96
N ASP A 8 1.93 10.54 4.98
CA ASP A 8 2.34 10.73 3.58
C ASP A 8 1.35 11.59 2.78
N LEU A 9 1.87 12.37 1.83
CA LEU A 9 1.08 13.23 0.93
C LEU A 9 1.56 13.04 -0.52
N GLN A 10 0.65 12.63 -1.39
CA GLN A 10 0.96 12.24 -2.76
C GLN A 10 0.13 13.01 -3.81
N ALA A 11 0.76 13.27 -4.96
CA ALA A 11 0.08 13.77 -6.16
C ALA A 11 -0.44 12.58 -7.00
N ASP A 12 -1.49 11.93 -6.51
CA ASP A 12 -2.18 10.81 -7.16
C ASP A 12 -3.62 11.18 -7.55
N GLY A 13 -4.12 10.58 -8.64
CA GLY A 13 -5.47 10.72 -9.20
C GLY A 13 -6.25 9.41 -9.28
N GLY A 14 -5.75 8.30 -8.71
CA GLY A 14 -6.48 7.03 -8.62
C GLY A 14 -7.65 7.04 -7.63
N THR A 15 -8.43 5.96 -7.61
CA THR A 15 -9.50 5.73 -6.61
C THR A 15 -8.91 5.08 -5.35
N HIS A 16 -9.19 5.68 -4.20
CA HIS A 16 -8.70 5.21 -2.90
C HIS A 16 -9.86 4.84 -1.98
N VAL A 17 -9.59 3.99 -0.99
CA VAL A 17 -10.49 3.76 0.15
C VAL A 17 -10.58 5.01 1.02
N HIS A 18 -11.62 5.11 1.86
CA HIS A 18 -11.82 6.28 2.71
C HIS A 18 -10.83 6.31 3.88
N ASN A 19 -10.40 5.15 4.41
CA ASN A 19 -9.43 5.07 5.49
C ASN A 19 -8.58 3.78 5.48
N THR A 20 -7.44 3.78 6.17
CA THR A 20 -6.47 2.68 6.16
C THR A 20 -6.99 1.35 6.73
N ARG A 21 -8.08 1.36 7.53
CA ARG A 21 -8.65 0.12 8.09
C ARG A 21 -9.35 -0.73 7.04
N GLU A 22 -9.86 -0.12 5.97
CA GLU A 22 -10.51 -0.82 4.86
C GLU A 22 -9.56 -1.72 4.09
N VAL A 23 -8.27 -1.39 4.08
CA VAL A 23 -7.21 -2.25 3.50
C VAL A 23 -7.01 -3.51 4.34
N GLY A 24 -7.18 -3.43 5.66
CA GLY A 24 -6.96 -4.54 6.58
C GLY A 24 -5.49 -4.91 6.76
N ALA A 25 -5.22 -6.18 7.07
CA ALA A 25 -3.86 -6.66 7.32
C ALA A 25 -3.08 -6.90 6.02
N LEU A 26 -1.81 -6.47 6.02
CA LEU A 26 -0.86 -6.62 4.92
C LEU A 26 0.28 -7.56 5.34
N LYS A 27 0.81 -8.33 4.38
CA LYS A 27 2.01 -9.15 4.56
C LYS A 27 3.03 -8.87 3.47
N VAL A 28 4.29 -8.72 3.85
CA VAL A 28 5.41 -8.74 2.90
C VAL A 28 5.65 -10.19 2.48
N ILE A 29 5.48 -10.48 1.20
CA ILE A 29 5.60 -11.83 0.63
C ILE A 29 6.92 -12.04 -0.12
N GLY A 30 7.63 -10.95 -0.42
CA GLY A 30 8.92 -11.05 -1.07
C GLY A 30 9.66 -9.72 -1.05
N THR A 31 10.99 -9.80 -1.07
CA THR A 31 11.85 -8.63 -1.30
C THR A 31 12.95 -9.03 -2.26
N ARG A 32 13.31 -8.12 -3.18
CA ARG A 32 14.47 -8.30 -4.05
C ARG A 32 15.17 -6.99 -4.34
N SER A 33 16.49 -7.07 -4.50
CA SER A 33 17.27 -5.96 -5.01
C SER A 33 16.96 -5.74 -6.49
N LYS A 34 16.83 -4.48 -6.90
CA LYS A 34 16.79 -4.07 -8.32
C LYS A 34 18.12 -3.42 -8.74
N GLY A 35 19.16 -3.55 -7.92
CA GLY A 35 20.47 -2.92 -8.11
C GLY A 35 20.53 -1.49 -7.54
N LYS A 36 21.75 -0.98 -7.34
CA LYS A 36 22.02 0.31 -6.68
C LYS A 36 21.23 0.44 -5.36
N SER A 37 20.52 1.55 -5.17
CA SER A 37 19.68 1.84 -4.00
C SER A 37 18.24 1.34 -4.14
N ASN A 38 17.87 0.66 -5.24
CA ASN A 38 16.49 0.27 -5.49
C ASN A 38 16.17 -1.12 -4.92
N LYS A 39 15.09 -1.20 -4.14
CA LYS A 39 14.50 -2.47 -3.70
C LYS A 39 13.07 -2.58 -4.21
N ARG A 40 12.68 -3.78 -4.63
CA ARG A 40 11.28 -4.11 -4.89
C ARG A 40 10.76 -4.97 -3.76
N ILE A 41 9.67 -4.50 -3.15
CA ILE A 41 8.93 -5.19 -2.10
C ILE A 41 7.63 -5.67 -2.74
N GLU A 42 7.29 -6.94 -2.52
CA GLU A 42 6.02 -7.52 -2.91
C GLU A 42 5.18 -7.71 -1.64
N ILE A 43 3.94 -7.21 -1.67
CA ILE A 43 3.01 -7.24 -0.55
C ILE A 43 1.69 -7.87 -1.00
N ALA A 44 0.99 -8.49 -0.06
CA ALA A 44 -0.35 -9.04 -0.26
C ALA A 44 -1.26 -8.66 0.90
N LEU A 45 -2.57 -8.55 0.62
CA LEU A 45 -3.60 -8.48 1.65
C LEU A 45 -3.77 -9.87 2.26
N VAL A 46 -3.77 -9.95 3.59
CA VAL A 46 -3.91 -11.22 4.33
C VAL A 46 -5.33 -11.77 4.19
N THR A 47 -6.30 -10.86 4.08
CA THR A 47 -7.69 -11.18 3.79
C THR A 47 -8.12 -10.29 2.63
N PRO A 48 -8.76 -10.82 1.58
CA PRO A 48 -9.31 -9.97 0.53
C PRO A 48 -10.30 -8.99 1.16
N PRO A 49 -10.34 -7.72 0.70
CA PRO A 49 -11.28 -6.76 1.24
C PRO A 49 -12.68 -7.35 1.09
N THR A 50 -13.42 -7.41 2.19
CA THR A 50 -14.82 -7.80 2.15
C THR A 50 -15.50 -6.77 1.26
N SER A 51 -15.90 -7.16 0.04
CA SER A 51 -16.73 -6.32 -0.80
C SER A 51 -17.97 -5.93 -0.01
N ALA A 52 -18.04 -4.67 0.38
CA ALA A 52 -19.30 -3.98 0.57
C ALA A 52 -19.85 -3.62 -0.81
#